data_AF-A0A9N8H1G0-F1
#
_entry.id   AF-A0A9N8H1G0-F1
#
_cell.length_a   1.000
_cell.length_b   1.000
_cell.length_c   1.000
_cell.angle_alpha   90.00
_cell.angle_beta   90.00
_cell.angle_gamma   90.00
#
_symmetry.space_group_name_H-M   'P 1'
#
loop_
_entity.id
_entity.type
_entity.pdbx_description
1 polymer ?
#
loop_
_entity_poly.entity_id
_entity_poly.type
_entity_poly.pdbx_seq_one_letter_code
_entity_poly.pdbx_strand_id
1 'polypeptide(L)'
;MASSSSSAGAEPPSSSGNEPSNNSNNSGLWSWLQNFADDQSLGRLKQCQQLADSLEACQQQQSKAPALDEFGLGKRWMVYFGWRDLPIANKKGCVPEQHALWGCRALSVRCGSELQQMKHCFDEQGMETILAQRKTAYTSAKNKQVQDKIPCYELQRVVGKCIARTAKEMEQRKNSR
;
A
#
# COMPACT_ATOMS: atom_id res chain seq x y z
N MET A 1 -30.43 7.44 -36.84
CA MET A 1 -29.12 7.30 -37.48
C MET A 1 -28.32 6.30 -36.69
N ALA A 2 -27.99 5.19 -37.34
CA ALA A 2 -27.23 4.08 -36.79
C ALA A 2 -25.76 4.45 -36.60
N SER A 3 -25.10 3.84 -35.61
CA SER A 3 -23.83 3.13 -35.82
C SER A 3 -23.47 2.33 -34.58
N SER A 4 -23.51 1.03 -34.76
CA SER A 4 -22.93 -0.01 -33.90
C SER A 4 -21.41 0.00 -34.03
N SER A 5 -20.70 -0.44 -33.00
CA SER A 5 -19.35 -1.03 -33.15
C SER A 5 -19.09 -2.03 -32.03
N SER A 6 -18.99 -3.29 -32.45
CA SER A 6 -18.64 -4.49 -31.68
C SER A 6 -17.13 -4.77 -31.78
N SER A 7 -16.69 -5.90 -31.18
CA SER A 7 -15.42 -6.66 -31.32
C SER A 7 -14.36 -6.38 -30.23
N ALA A 8 -13.60 -7.32 -29.69
CA ALA A 8 -13.49 -8.80 -29.69
C ALA A 8 -12.61 -9.11 -28.45
N GLY A 9 -12.74 -10.19 -27.66
CA GLY A 9 -12.75 -11.59 -28.07
C GLY A 9 -11.32 -12.08 -28.35
N ALA A 10 -10.53 -12.36 -27.31
CA ALA A 10 -9.23 -13.05 -27.45
C ALA A 10 -9.07 -14.11 -26.37
N GLU A 11 -9.29 -15.38 -26.76
CA GLU A 11 -8.95 -16.57 -25.99
C GLU A 11 -7.42 -16.78 -25.96
N PRO A 12 -6.85 -17.36 -24.89
CA PRO A 12 -5.47 -17.84 -24.90
C PRO A 12 -5.37 -19.26 -25.49
N PRO A 13 -4.34 -19.58 -26.28
CA PRO A 13 -4.13 -20.93 -26.75
C PRO A 13 -3.56 -21.81 -25.62
N SER A 14 -4.14 -23.00 -25.50
CA SER A 14 -3.58 -24.11 -24.74
C SER A 14 -2.62 -24.89 -25.65
N SER A 15 -1.40 -25.13 -25.19
CA SER A 15 -0.51 -26.13 -25.77
C SER A 15 0.25 -26.89 -24.68
N SER A 16 -0.07 -28.18 -24.61
CA SER A 16 0.68 -29.22 -23.91
C SER A 16 1.83 -29.70 -24.79
N GLY A 17 3.02 -29.95 -24.23
CA GLY A 17 4.08 -30.73 -24.89
C GLY A 17 5.52 -30.44 -24.46
N ASN A 18 6.01 -31.26 -23.51
CA ASN A 18 7.36 -31.87 -23.35
C ASN A 18 8.67 -31.04 -23.48
N GLU A 19 9.29 -30.81 -22.30
CA GLU A 19 10.71 -31.03 -21.89
C GLU A 19 11.95 -30.58 -22.74
N PRO A 20 13.14 -30.43 -22.11
CA PRO A 20 13.80 -29.15 -21.98
C PRO A 20 14.93 -28.95 -23.00
N SER A 21 15.14 -27.71 -23.42
CA SER A 21 16.33 -27.32 -24.16
C SER A 21 16.82 -25.94 -23.73
N ASN A 22 18.07 -25.93 -23.27
CA ASN A 22 18.98 -24.81 -23.01
C ASN A 22 18.49 -23.41 -23.42
N ASN A 23 18.13 -22.59 -22.43
CA ASN A 23 17.72 -21.20 -22.66
C ASN A 23 18.68 -20.20 -22.01
N SER A 24 19.84 -19.99 -22.63
CA SER A 24 20.81 -18.97 -22.20
C SER A 24 20.46 -17.55 -22.66
N ASN A 25 19.35 -17.37 -23.39
CA ASN A 25 18.87 -16.07 -23.88
C ASN A 25 17.74 -15.46 -23.03
N ASN A 26 17.29 -16.15 -21.96
CA ASN A 26 16.16 -15.69 -21.16
C ASN A 26 16.54 -14.57 -20.17
N SER A 27 17.81 -14.44 -19.80
CA SER A 27 18.26 -13.53 -18.73
C SER A 27 18.03 -12.04 -19.05
N GLY A 28 18.22 -11.63 -20.32
CA GLY A 28 18.02 -10.24 -20.75
C GLY A 28 16.56 -9.80 -20.68
N LEU A 29 15.63 -10.68 -21.06
CA LEU A 29 14.19 -10.38 -21.02
C LEU A 29 13.68 -10.27 -19.58
N TRP A 30 14.09 -11.16 -18.68
CA TRP A 30 13.71 -11.09 -17.27
C TRP A 30 14.25 -9.85 -16.57
N SER A 31 15.50 -9.47 -16.85
CA SER A 31 16.09 -8.23 -16.34
C SER A 31 15.32 -7.01 -16.85
N TRP A 32 15.00 -6.96 -18.14
CA TRP A 32 14.19 -5.88 -18.73
C TRP A 32 12.80 -5.79 -18.09
N LEU A 33 12.10 -6.91 -17.92
CA LEU A 33 10.78 -6.96 -17.28
C LEU A 33 10.83 -6.50 -15.81
N GLN A 34 11.85 -6.91 -15.06
CA GLN A 34 12.03 -6.49 -13.68
C GLN A 34 12.29 -4.99 -13.59
N ASN A 35 13.12 -4.45 -14.50
CA ASN A 35 13.43 -3.04 -14.55
C ASN A 35 12.20 -2.19 -14.88
N PHE A 36 11.41 -2.61 -15.88
CA PHE A 36 10.16 -1.95 -16.22
C PHE A 36 9.18 -1.95 -15.04
N ALA A 37 9.07 -3.08 -14.33
CA ALA A 37 8.22 -3.18 -13.16
C ALA A 37 8.68 -2.26 -12.01
N ASP A 38 9.99 -2.20 -11.75
CA ASP A 38 10.58 -1.33 -10.74
C ASP A 38 10.34 0.15 -11.09
N ASP A 39 10.53 0.55 -12.35
CA ASP A 39 10.31 1.93 -12.79
C ASP A 39 8.84 2.34 -12.62
N GLN A 40 7.89 1.44 -12.94
CA GLN A 40 6.46 1.67 -12.69
C GLN A 40 6.16 1.81 -11.19
N SER A 41 6.79 0.98 -10.36
CA SER A 41 6.63 1.00 -8.90
C SER A 41 7.21 2.26 -8.25
N LEU A 42 8.39 2.71 -8.68
CA LEU A 42 9.00 3.97 -8.26
C LEU A 42 8.16 5.17 -8.72
N GLY A 43 7.60 5.12 -9.93
CA GLY A 43 6.65 6.12 -10.43
C GLY A 43 5.41 6.26 -9.54
N ARG A 44 4.81 5.14 -9.13
CA ARG A 44 3.69 5.13 -8.17
C ARG A 44 4.11 5.63 -6.80
N LEU A 45 5.29 5.25 -6.31
CA LEU A 45 5.81 5.75 -5.02
C LEU A 45 5.94 7.28 -5.02
N LYS A 46 6.38 7.86 -6.14
CA LYS A 46 6.45 9.31 -6.32
C LYS A 46 5.06 9.97 -6.33
N GLN A 47 4.04 9.32 -6.90
CA GLN A 47 2.66 9.80 -6.79
C GLN A 47 2.14 9.74 -5.35
N CYS A 48 2.54 8.72 -4.57
CA CYS A 48 2.24 8.67 -3.14
C CYS A 48 2.91 9.80 -2.35
N GLN A 49 4.00 10.39 -2.86
CA GLN A 49 4.64 11.55 -2.21
C GLN A 49 3.72 12.78 -2.22
N GLN A 50 2.96 13.01 -3.30
CA GLN A 50 2.01 14.13 -3.35
C GLN A 50 0.94 14.03 -2.26
N LEU A 51 0.48 12.81 -1.97
CA LEU A 51 -0.44 12.55 -0.87
C LEU A 51 0.23 12.76 0.50
N ALA A 52 1.53 12.49 0.62
CA ALA A 52 2.30 12.77 1.84
C ALA A 52 2.42 14.28 2.08
N ASP A 53 2.75 15.05 1.06
CA ASP A 53 2.86 16.52 1.15
C ASP A 53 1.51 17.15 1.56
N SER A 54 0.41 16.62 1.01
CA SER A 54 -0.95 17.07 1.34
C SER A 54 -1.35 16.70 2.77
N LEU A 55 -0.89 15.55 3.24
CA LEU A 55 -1.08 15.12 4.63
C LEU A 55 -0.29 16.00 5.60
N GLU A 56 0.93 16.41 5.23
CA GLU A 56 1.72 17.35 6.01
C GLU A 56 1.02 18.71 6.11
N ALA A 57 0.50 19.23 4.99
CA ALA A 57 -0.30 20.46 4.98
C ALA A 57 -1.54 20.35 5.89
N CYS A 58 -2.24 19.20 5.86
CA CYS A 58 -3.37 18.92 6.73
C CYS A 58 -2.98 18.94 8.23
N GLN A 59 -1.85 18.35 8.58
CA GLN A 59 -1.35 18.34 9.96
C GLN A 59 -0.97 19.75 10.43
N GLN A 60 -0.35 20.54 9.56
CA GLN A 60 0.05 21.91 9.85
C GLN A 60 -1.14 22.86 10.01
N GLN A 61 -2.19 22.71 9.20
CA GLN A 61 -3.28 23.68 9.18
C GLN A 61 -4.36 23.40 10.24
N GLN A 62 -4.44 22.19 10.83
CA GLN A 62 -5.56 21.73 11.68
C GLN A 62 -6.98 22.01 11.14
N SER A 63 -7.09 22.55 9.92
CA SER A 63 -8.29 23.11 9.36
C SER A 63 -8.32 22.76 7.88
N LYS A 64 -9.37 22.01 7.54
CA LYS A 64 -9.69 21.44 6.22
C LYS A 64 -8.73 20.32 5.78
N ALA A 65 -9.18 19.09 6.02
CA ALA A 65 -8.59 17.91 5.39
C ALA A 65 -8.68 18.07 3.86
N PRO A 66 -7.60 17.78 3.11
CA PRO A 66 -7.62 17.83 1.66
C PRO A 66 -8.65 16.82 1.14
N ALA A 67 -9.37 17.17 0.07
CA ALA A 67 -10.34 16.26 -0.49
C ALA A 67 -9.58 15.06 -1.08
N LEU A 68 -9.77 13.87 -0.50
CA LEU A 68 -9.18 12.62 -1.01
C LEU A 68 -9.53 12.35 -2.50
N ASP A 69 -10.59 12.99 -2.99
CA ASP A 69 -11.02 12.99 -4.40
C ASP A 69 -10.01 13.65 -5.34
N GLU A 70 -9.17 14.57 -4.85
CA GLU A 70 -8.09 15.21 -5.62
C GLU A 70 -6.95 14.23 -5.91
N PHE A 71 -6.85 13.14 -5.13
CA PHE A 71 -5.88 12.07 -5.33
C PHE A 71 -6.59 10.85 -5.92
N GLY A 72 -6.55 10.70 -7.26
CA GLY A 72 -7.21 9.58 -7.94
C GLY A 72 -6.82 8.19 -7.39
N LEU A 73 -5.61 8.06 -6.85
CA LEU A 73 -5.16 6.86 -6.12
C LEU A 73 -5.71 6.77 -4.70
N GLY A 74 -5.75 7.88 -3.94
CA GLY A 74 -6.21 7.93 -2.56
C GLY A 74 -7.64 7.39 -2.40
N LYS A 75 -8.56 7.84 -3.25
CA LYS A 75 -9.95 7.34 -3.26
C LYS A 75 -10.07 5.85 -3.57
N ARG A 76 -9.28 5.36 -4.53
CA ARG A 76 -9.27 3.94 -4.91
C ARG A 76 -8.73 3.06 -3.78
N TRP A 77 -7.70 3.53 -3.07
CA TRP A 77 -7.16 2.82 -1.90
C TRP A 77 -8.12 2.77 -0.74
N MET A 78 -8.82 3.88 -0.45
CA MET A 78 -9.86 3.90 0.59
C MET A 78 -11.00 2.92 0.31
N VAL A 79 -11.39 2.74 -0.96
CA VAL A 79 -12.35 1.70 -1.37
C VAL A 79 -11.78 0.31 -1.16
N TYR A 80 -10.58 0.07 -1.70
CA TYR A 80 -9.98 -1.26 -1.71
C TYR A 80 -9.78 -1.81 -0.29
N PHE A 81 -9.39 -0.94 0.64
CA PHE A 81 -9.21 -1.30 2.04
C PHE A 81 -10.45 -1.10 2.91
N GLY A 82 -11.62 -0.79 2.34
CA GLY A 82 -12.87 -0.66 3.10
C GLY A 82 -12.84 0.46 4.15
N TRP A 83 -11.95 1.43 4.02
CA TRP A 83 -11.79 2.53 4.99
C TRP A 83 -12.75 3.70 4.75
N ARG A 84 -13.65 3.60 3.76
CA ARG A 84 -14.63 4.64 3.41
C ARG A 84 -15.72 4.85 4.46
N ASP A 85 -16.16 3.79 5.12
CA ASP A 85 -17.35 3.84 6.00
C ASP A 85 -17.00 4.27 7.43
N LEU A 86 -15.75 4.66 7.68
CA LEU A 86 -15.41 5.40 8.89
C LEU A 86 -16.13 6.75 8.79
N PRO A 87 -16.92 7.19 9.78
CA PRO A 87 -17.67 8.44 9.71
C PRO A 87 -16.72 9.65 9.56
N ILE A 88 -16.43 10.03 8.31
CA ILE A 88 -15.44 11.05 7.93
C ILE A 88 -15.93 12.44 8.33
N ALA A 89 -17.25 12.64 8.33
CA ALA A 89 -17.89 13.94 8.54
C ALA A 89 -17.62 14.58 9.92
N ASN A 90 -17.10 13.84 10.90
CA ASN A 90 -16.88 14.36 12.26
C ASN A 90 -15.51 14.02 12.88
N LYS A 91 -14.58 13.42 12.14
CA LYS A 91 -13.24 13.13 12.68
C LYS A 91 -12.31 14.32 12.52
N LYS A 92 -11.89 14.89 13.65
CA LYS A 92 -10.78 15.84 13.72
C LYS A 92 -9.49 15.12 13.30
N GLY A 93 -8.75 15.70 12.36
CA GLY A 93 -7.41 15.26 11.96
C GLY A 93 -7.34 14.44 10.67
N CYS A 94 -6.11 14.19 10.22
CA CYS A 94 -5.78 13.67 8.88
C CYS A 94 -5.67 12.14 8.83
N VAL A 95 -6.53 11.46 9.60
CA VAL A 95 -6.47 10.00 9.78
C VAL A 95 -6.81 9.26 8.49
N PRO A 96 -7.87 9.60 7.73
CA PRO A 96 -8.17 8.97 6.44
C PRO A 96 -7.02 9.11 5.42
N GLU A 97 -6.43 10.30 5.33
CA GLU A 97 -5.30 10.59 4.45
C GLU A 97 -4.08 9.75 4.84
N GLN A 98 -3.86 9.56 6.15
CA GLN A 98 -2.76 8.75 6.65
C GLN A 98 -2.93 7.29 6.22
N HIS A 99 -4.14 6.75 6.36
CA HIS A 99 -4.46 5.40 5.90
C HIS A 99 -4.28 5.28 4.39
N ALA A 100 -4.84 6.21 3.60
CA ALA A 100 -4.67 6.24 2.15
C ALA A 100 -3.17 6.27 1.74
N LEU A 101 -2.34 7.01 2.47
CA LEU A 101 -0.89 7.07 2.24
C LEU A 101 -0.19 5.74 2.50
N TRP A 102 -0.53 5.06 3.61
CA TRP A 102 -0.05 3.71 3.89
C TRP A 102 -0.44 2.72 2.80
N GLY A 103 -1.70 2.77 2.36
CA GLY A 103 -2.22 1.97 1.25
C GLY A 103 -1.43 2.17 -0.04
N CYS A 104 -1.27 3.44 -0.42
CA CYS A 104 -0.55 3.83 -1.62
C CYS A 104 0.90 3.32 -1.61
N ARG A 105 1.64 3.57 -0.52
CA ARG A 105 3.06 3.19 -0.41
C ARG A 105 3.25 1.68 -0.43
N ALA A 106 2.49 0.93 0.36
CA ALA A 106 2.64 -0.52 0.43
C ALA A 106 2.39 -1.20 -0.91
N LEU A 107 1.33 -0.81 -1.62
CA LEU A 107 1.00 -1.44 -2.90
C LEU A 107 1.91 -1.01 -4.04
N SER A 108 2.44 0.21 -3.98
CA SER A 108 3.47 0.66 -4.92
C SER A 108 4.72 -0.23 -4.89
N VAL A 109 5.02 -0.81 -3.73
CA VAL A 109 6.23 -1.62 -3.50
C VAL A 109 5.93 -3.08 -3.13
N ARG A 110 4.74 -3.57 -3.50
CA ARG A 110 4.31 -4.97 -3.33
C ARG A 110 4.27 -5.50 -1.88
N CYS A 111 4.16 -4.62 -0.89
CA CYS A 111 3.94 -4.98 0.53
C CYS A 111 2.45 -5.18 0.87
N GLY A 112 1.69 -5.79 -0.04
CA GLY A 112 0.24 -5.94 0.08
C GLY A 112 -0.18 -6.91 1.20
N SER A 113 0.60 -7.97 1.42
CA SER A 113 0.36 -8.98 2.46
C SER A 113 0.45 -8.40 3.87
N GLU A 114 1.48 -7.61 4.15
CA GLU A 114 1.70 -6.95 5.42
C GLU A 114 0.60 -5.92 5.66
N LEU A 115 0.20 -5.20 4.61
CA LEU A 115 -0.87 -4.24 4.68
C LEU A 115 -2.23 -4.90 4.97
N GLN A 116 -2.49 -6.07 4.38
CA GLN A 116 -3.69 -6.84 4.65
C GLN A 116 -3.73 -7.36 6.09
N GLN A 117 -2.61 -7.87 6.62
CA GLN A 117 -2.50 -8.26 8.03
C GLN A 117 -2.77 -7.08 8.97
N MET A 118 -2.19 -5.92 8.65
CA MET A 118 -2.46 -4.69 9.38
C MET A 118 -3.95 -4.34 9.35
N LYS A 119 -4.58 -4.35 8.16
CA LYS A 119 -6.03 -4.10 8.05
C LYS A 119 -6.86 -5.04 8.92
N HIS A 120 -6.61 -6.35 8.85
CA HIS A 120 -7.33 -7.33 9.66
C HIS A 120 -7.24 -7.02 11.15
N CYS A 121 -6.06 -6.64 11.64
CA CYS A 121 -5.88 -6.25 13.03
C CYS A 121 -6.73 -5.01 13.39
N PHE A 122 -6.80 -4.03 12.49
CA PHE A 122 -7.62 -2.82 12.69
C PHE A 122 -9.12 -3.11 12.68
N ASP A 123 -9.57 -4.00 11.80
CA ASP A 123 -10.97 -4.43 11.71
C ASP A 123 -11.39 -5.21 12.97
N GLU A 124 -10.53 -6.10 13.48
CA GLU A 124 -10.82 -6.94 14.66
C GLU A 124 -10.85 -6.15 15.98
N GLN A 125 -9.90 -5.24 16.18
CA GLN A 125 -9.75 -4.55 17.47
C GLN A 125 -10.57 -3.26 17.57
N GLY A 126 -10.96 -2.67 16.43
CA GLY A 126 -11.57 -1.36 16.37
C GLY A 126 -10.58 -0.21 16.66
N MET A 127 -10.79 0.94 16.03
CA MET A 127 -9.83 2.05 16.12
C MET A 127 -9.66 2.62 17.54
N GLU A 128 -10.73 2.65 18.35
CA GLU A 128 -10.67 3.19 19.72
C GLU A 128 -9.75 2.36 20.62
N THR A 129 -9.83 1.03 20.51
CA THR A 129 -8.97 0.10 21.26
C THR A 129 -7.50 0.27 20.89
N ILE A 130 -7.21 0.47 19.61
CA ILE A 130 -5.83 0.68 19.12
C ILE A 130 -5.25 2.00 19.63
N LEU A 131 -6.05 3.07 19.65
CA LEU A 131 -5.64 4.35 20.22
C LEU A 131 -5.40 4.25 21.74
N ALA A 132 -6.23 3.50 22.45
CA ALA A 132 -6.05 3.23 23.87
C ALA A 132 -4.79 2.40 24.14
N GLN A 133 -4.55 1.34 23.37
CA GLN A 133 -3.34 0.51 23.44
C GLN A 133 -2.07 1.32 23.19
N ARG A 134 -2.09 2.26 22.23
CA ARG A 134 -0.93 3.13 21.98
C ARG A 134 -0.58 3.99 23.19
N LYS A 135 -1.58 4.49 23.91
CA LYS A 135 -1.38 5.29 25.14
C LYS A 135 -0.86 4.42 26.28
N THR A 136 -1.34 3.18 26.41
CA THR A 136 -0.95 2.27 27.49
C THR A 136 0.35 1.50 27.22
N ALA A 137 0.78 1.34 25.96
CA ALA A 137 2.02 0.67 25.61
C ALA A 137 3.27 1.39 26.17
N TYR A 138 3.22 2.73 26.28
CA TYR A 138 4.28 3.51 26.92
C TYR A 138 4.38 3.27 28.44
N THR A 139 3.26 2.95 29.11
CA THR A 139 3.22 2.67 30.54
C THR A 139 3.38 1.19 30.89
N SER A 140 3.04 0.29 29.96
CA SER A 140 2.97 -1.17 30.20
C SER A 140 4.25 -1.94 29.86
N ALA A 141 5.27 -1.29 29.27
CA ALA A 141 6.59 -1.90 29.01
C ALA A 141 7.32 -2.42 30.28
N LYS A 142 6.78 -2.16 31.48
CA LYS A 142 7.33 -2.59 32.77
C LYS A 142 6.73 -3.89 33.32
N ASN A 143 5.55 -4.32 32.85
CA ASN A 143 4.88 -5.52 33.36
C ASN A 143 4.85 -6.62 32.30
N LYS A 144 5.70 -7.62 32.52
CA LYS A 144 6.09 -8.68 31.58
C LYS A 144 5.10 -9.83 31.49
N GLN A 145 3.81 -9.57 31.66
CA GLN A 145 2.78 -10.59 31.54
C GLN A 145 1.62 -10.10 30.69
N VAL A 146 1.15 -11.01 29.83
CA VAL A 146 -0.14 -11.06 29.13
C VAL A 146 -0.08 -10.79 27.61
N GLN A 147 -0.10 -11.94 26.91
CA GLN A 147 -0.67 -12.30 25.59
C GLN A 147 0.14 -12.13 24.29
N ASP A 148 0.32 -13.27 23.60
CA ASP A 148 0.98 -13.55 22.31
C ASP A 148 0.42 -12.82 21.07
N LYS A 149 -0.42 -11.79 21.25
CA LYS A 149 -0.96 -11.02 20.12
C LYS A 149 -0.04 -9.84 19.83
N ILE A 150 0.53 -9.85 18.62
CA ILE A 150 1.29 -8.70 18.09
C ILE A 150 0.35 -7.48 18.11
N PRO A 151 0.72 -6.39 18.82
CA PRO A 151 -0.09 -5.18 18.82
C PRO A 151 -0.28 -4.64 17.40
N CYS A 152 -1.45 -4.10 17.05
CA CYS A 152 -1.69 -3.60 15.68
C CYS A 152 -0.70 -2.50 15.26
N TYR A 153 -0.15 -1.75 16.22
CA TYR A 153 0.88 -0.74 15.93
C TYR A 153 2.22 -1.37 15.51
N GLU A 154 2.55 -2.58 15.96
CA GLU A 154 3.74 -3.31 15.47
C GLU A 154 3.54 -3.75 14.02
N LEU A 155 2.31 -4.08 13.60
CA LEU A 155 2.03 -4.36 12.17
C LEU A 155 2.26 -3.13 11.29
N GLN A 156 1.96 -1.92 11.78
CA GLN A 156 2.35 -0.68 11.07
C GLN A 156 3.87 -0.61 10.86
N ARG A 157 4.65 -0.99 11.88
CA ARG A 157 6.11 -1.02 11.82
C ARG A 157 6.59 -2.08 10.82
N VAL A 158 5.95 -3.24 10.77
CA VAL A 158 6.23 -4.31 9.79
C VAL A 158 5.98 -3.82 8.36
N VAL A 159 4.83 -3.21 8.09
CA VAL A 159 4.51 -2.62 6.78
C VAL A 159 5.55 -1.55 6.41
N GLY A 160 5.90 -0.66 7.36
CA GLY A 160 6.88 0.39 7.13
C GLY A 160 8.27 -0.14 6.80
N LYS A 161 8.71 -1.20 7.49
CA LYS A 161 9.97 -1.90 7.20
C LYS A 161 9.96 -2.53 5.81
N CYS A 162 8.86 -3.19 5.44
CA CYS A 162 8.71 -3.77 4.10
C CYS A 162 8.85 -2.68 3.03
N ILE A 163 8.11 -1.58 3.17
CA ILE A 163 8.14 -0.46 2.22
C ILE A 163 9.56 0.10 2.08
N ALA A 164 10.21 0.41 3.20
CA ALA A 164 11.54 1.02 3.21
C ALA A 164 12.60 0.10 2.58
N ARG A 165 12.56 -1.20 2.91
CA ARG A 165 13.47 -2.20 2.35
C ARG A 165 13.28 -2.30 0.83
N THR A 166 12.05 -2.54 0.37
CA THR A 166 11.79 -2.77 -1.06
C THR A 166 12.08 -1.52 -1.88
N ALA A 167 11.73 -0.32 -1.39
CA ALA A 167 12.07 0.94 -2.04
C ALA A 167 13.58 1.14 -2.16
N LYS A 168 14.34 0.85 -1.09
CA LYS A 168 15.82 0.93 -1.13
C LYS A 168 16.41 -0.04 -2.13
N GLU A 169 15.93 -1.28 -2.17
CA GLU A 169 16.40 -2.29 -3.13
C GLU A 169 16.10 -1.88 -4.58
N MET A 170 14.93 -1.30 -4.85
CA MET A 170 14.58 -0.75 -6.17
C MET A 170 15.52 0.38 -6.58
N GLU A 171 15.80 1.32 -5.68
CA GLU A 171 16.71 2.44 -5.99
C GLU A 171 18.16 1.96 -6.19
N GLN A 172 18.61 0.98 -5.41
CA GLN A 172 19.93 0.36 -5.57
C GLN A 172 20.07 -0.33 -6.94
N ARG A 173 19.05 -1.10 -7.35
CA ARG A 173 19.02 -1.73 -8.67
C ARG A 173 19.05 -0.71 -9.79
N LYS A 174 18.35 0.43 -9.63
CA LYS A 174 18.35 1.52 -10.59
C LYS A 174 19.72 2.22 -10.69
N ASN A 175 20.39 2.43 -9.56
CA ASN A 175 21.69 3.11 -9.50
C ASN A 175 22.89 2.23 -9.90
N SER A 176 22.70 0.91 -9.92
CA SER A 176 23.71 -0.05 -10.39
C SER A 176 23.62 -0.31 -11.90
N ARG A 177 22.76 0.43 -12.61
CA ARG A 177 22.66 0.50 -14.07
C ARG A 177 23.59 1.59 -14.57
#